data_AF-A0AAJ1S893-F1
#
_entry.id   AF-A0AAJ1S893-F1
#
_cell.length_a   1.000
_cell.length_b   1.000
_cell.length_c   1.000
_cell.angle_alpha   90.00
_cell.angle_beta   90.00
_cell.angle_gamma   90.00
#
_symmetry.space_group_name_H-M   'P 1'
#
loop_
_entity.id
_entity.type
_entity.pdbx_description
1 polymer ?
#
loop_
_entity_poly.entity_id
_entity_poly.type
_entity_poly.pdbx_seq_one_letter_code
_entity_poly.pdbx_strand_id
1 'polypeptide(L)'
;MIELADDLSGVYGPFAVEWTGSAGYYQEATIDGVVCDGPAAVVGQSTRTFARDGYDYLIVSNDYLALRPAAQGRGFATALYDELEIYYRRSEVDVIKVHAALQNGGYAWARRGFDWDPRELWASFSDIRARISELIDDHTVAEEDKRVLSRIADRLDENDPGQDWPTPNELARLSGKDPDLGRTLMAGSNWYGVFPLSDKGLSYGTD
;
A
#
# COMPACT_ATOMS: atom_id res chain seq x y z
N MET A 1 10.07 18.01 -12.68
CA MET A 1 8.67 17.97 -12.19
C MET A 1 7.66 17.99 -13.31
N ILE A 2 7.67 19.00 -14.19
CA ILE A 2 6.80 19.00 -15.38
C ILE A 2 7.12 17.80 -16.29
N GLU A 3 8.40 17.55 -16.57
CA GLU A 3 8.84 16.39 -17.38
C GLU A 3 8.44 15.02 -16.79
N LEU A 4 8.58 14.82 -15.48
CA LEU A 4 8.12 13.60 -14.79
C LEU A 4 6.62 13.37 -14.95
N ALA A 5 5.81 14.43 -14.80
CA ALA A 5 4.36 14.33 -14.91
C ALA A 5 3.94 14.06 -16.37
N ASP A 6 4.60 14.69 -17.33
CA ASP A 6 4.36 14.46 -18.76
C ASP A 6 4.74 13.02 -19.15
N ASP A 7 5.90 12.54 -18.72
CA ASP A 7 6.39 11.17 -19.00
C ASP A 7 5.48 10.07 -18.45
N LEU A 8 4.84 10.33 -17.30
CA LEU A 8 3.91 9.40 -16.66
C LEU A 8 2.46 9.60 -17.11
N SER A 9 2.16 10.62 -17.92
CA SER A 9 0.81 10.81 -18.45
C SER A 9 0.56 9.82 -19.59
N GLY A 10 -0.53 9.07 -19.52
CA GLY A 10 -0.74 7.97 -20.46
C GLY A 10 -1.92 7.07 -20.11
N VAL A 11 -2.06 5.99 -20.88
CA VAL A 11 -3.14 5.01 -20.68
C VAL A 11 -2.61 3.80 -19.93
N TYR A 12 -3.28 3.47 -18.82
CA TYR A 12 -2.96 2.35 -17.93
C TYR A 12 -4.15 1.40 -17.87
N GLY A 13 -4.06 0.29 -18.59
CA GLY A 13 -5.18 -0.62 -18.76
C GLY A 13 -6.38 0.10 -19.41
N PRO A 14 -7.56 0.21 -18.75
CA PRO A 14 -8.74 0.82 -19.35
C PRO A 14 -8.82 2.35 -19.27
N PHE A 15 -7.98 3.03 -18.47
CA PHE A 15 -8.13 4.48 -18.21
C PHE A 15 -6.85 5.26 -18.51
N ALA A 16 -7.03 6.52 -18.86
CA ALA A 16 -5.93 7.48 -18.95
C ALA A 16 -5.66 8.10 -17.57
N VAL A 17 -4.42 8.49 -17.32
CA VAL A 17 -4.02 9.39 -16.24
C VAL A 17 -3.33 10.58 -16.83
N GLU A 18 -3.79 11.77 -16.44
CA GLU A 18 -3.11 13.03 -16.70
C GLU A 18 -2.49 13.50 -15.39
N TRP A 19 -1.15 13.50 -15.34
CA TRP A 19 -0.41 13.95 -14.16
C TRP A 19 -0.04 15.41 -14.28
N THR A 20 0.00 16.06 -13.13
CA THR A 20 0.54 17.40 -12.97
C THR A 20 1.56 17.36 -11.84
N GLY A 21 2.72 18.00 -12.04
CA GLY A 21 3.79 18.02 -11.07
C GLY A 21 3.87 19.36 -10.34
N SER A 22 4.06 19.31 -9.03
CA SER A 22 4.40 20.47 -8.20
C SER A 22 5.70 20.20 -7.42
N ALA A 23 6.54 21.22 -7.31
CA ALA A 23 7.72 21.13 -6.46
C ALA A 23 7.32 21.49 -5.02
N GLY A 24 7.60 20.61 -4.07
CA GLY A 24 7.43 20.87 -2.65
C GLY A 24 8.58 21.70 -2.07
N TYR A 25 8.52 21.94 -0.77
CA TYR A 25 9.66 22.46 -0.01
C TYR A 25 10.63 21.29 0.30
N TYR A 26 11.93 21.56 0.48
CA TYR A 26 12.91 20.56 0.96
C TYR A 26 13.10 19.28 0.11
N GLN A 27 13.47 19.40 -1.16
CA GLN A 27 13.76 18.26 -2.07
C GLN A 27 12.59 17.27 -2.24
N GLU A 28 11.37 17.74 -1.96
CA GLU A 28 10.14 16.99 -2.18
C GLU A 28 9.51 17.36 -3.52
N ALA A 29 8.90 16.37 -4.15
CA ALA A 29 8.29 16.45 -5.46
C ALA A 29 6.95 15.71 -5.42
N THR A 30 5.84 16.40 -5.66
CA THR A 30 4.51 15.79 -5.67
C THR A 30 3.96 15.75 -7.09
N ILE A 31 3.35 14.64 -7.46
CA ILE A 31 2.55 14.54 -8.68
C ILE A 31 1.10 14.15 -8.33
N ASP A 32 0.16 14.86 -8.93
CA ASP A 32 -1.28 14.62 -8.81
C ASP A 32 -1.84 14.22 -10.18
N GLY A 33 -2.55 13.10 -10.20
CA GLY A 33 -3.09 12.45 -11.37
C GLY A 33 -4.61 12.45 -11.38
N VAL A 34 -5.19 12.88 -12.50
CA VAL A 34 -6.62 12.74 -12.78
C VAL A 34 -6.83 11.50 -13.64
N VAL A 35 -7.66 10.56 -13.17
CA VAL A 35 -7.96 9.31 -13.89
C VAL A 35 -9.22 9.50 -14.74
N CYS A 36 -9.14 9.22 -16.04
CA CYS A 36 -10.19 9.50 -17.02
C CYS A 36 -10.63 8.25 -17.81
N ASP A 37 -11.94 8.03 -17.94
CA ASP A 37 -12.57 7.05 -18.85
C ASP A 37 -13.01 7.78 -20.13
N GLY A 38 -12.03 8.07 -20.99
CA GLY A 38 -12.22 8.94 -22.16
C GLY A 38 -12.18 10.44 -21.85
N PRO A 39 -12.40 11.32 -22.85
CA PRO A 39 -11.99 12.72 -22.78
C PRO A 39 -12.71 13.61 -21.76
N ALA A 40 -13.88 13.20 -21.26
CA ALA A 40 -14.74 14.05 -20.42
C ALA A 40 -15.17 13.40 -19.10
N ALA A 41 -14.77 12.16 -18.82
CA ALA A 41 -15.23 11.41 -17.66
C ALA A 41 -14.10 11.16 -16.67
N VAL A 42 -13.94 12.06 -15.70
CA VAL A 42 -13.08 11.82 -14.54
C VAL A 42 -13.68 10.72 -13.68
N VAL A 43 -12.94 9.63 -13.49
CA VAL A 43 -13.35 8.44 -12.73
C VAL A 43 -12.50 8.20 -11.49
N GLY A 44 -11.45 8.98 -11.25
CA GLY A 44 -10.62 8.82 -10.08
C GLY A 44 -9.49 9.85 -9.97
N GLN A 45 -8.72 9.71 -8.91
CA GLN A 45 -7.57 10.56 -8.60
C GLN A 45 -6.45 9.74 -7.97
N SER A 46 -5.22 10.19 -8.15
CA SER A 46 -4.03 9.55 -7.62
C SER A 46 -2.99 10.60 -7.21
N THR A 47 -2.29 10.41 -6.09
CA THR A 47 -1.23 11.32 -5.63
C THR A 47 0.01 10.54 -5.26
N ARG A 48 1.19 11.04 -5.66
CA ARG A 48 2.49 10.49 -5.29
C ARG A 48 3.40 11.59 -4.79
N THR A 49 4.21 11.26 -3.81
CA THR A 49 5.26 12.13 -3.28
C THR A 49 6.61 11.44 -3.41
N PHE A 50 7.58 12.16 -3.96
CA PHE A 50 8.97 11.75 -4.10
C PHE A 50 9.80 12.60 -3.15
N ALA A 51 10.62 11.97 -2.33
CA ALA A 51 11.49 12.69 -1.40
C ALA A 51 12.78 11.92 -1.17
N ARG A 52 13.85 12.65 -0.82
CA ARG A 52 15.02 12.05 -0.18
C ARG A 52 14.86 12.18 1.34
N ASP A 53 15.03 11.08 2.06
CA ASP A 53 14.99 11.12 3.52
C ASP A 53 16.35 11.53 4.13
N GLY A 54 16.42 11.60 5.47
CA GLY A 54 17.65 11.97 6.19
C GLY A 54 18.81 10.98 6.06
N TYR A 55 18.57 9.78 5.50
CA TYR A 55 19.55 8.74 5.22
C TYR A 55 19.81 8.61 3.70
N ASP A 56 19.37 9.60 2.93
CA ASP A 56 19.52 9.71 1.48
C ASP A 56 18.83 8.58 0.70
N TYR A 57 17.81 7.93 1.27
CA TYR A 57 16.95 7.04 0.49
C TYR A 57 16.09 7.88 -0.45
N LEU A 58 16.07 7.56 -1.74
CA LEU A 58 15.07 8.10 -2.65
C LEU A 58 13.77 7.29 -2.48
N ILE A 59 12.76 7.93 -1.90
CA ILE A 59 11.50 7.30 -1.52
C ILE A 59 10.37 7.83 -2.40
N VAL A 60 9.47 6.93 -2.81
CA VAL A 60 8.19 7.30 -3.39
C VAL A 60 7.05 6.84 -2.49
N SER A 61 6.24 7.77 -2.01
CA SER A 61 5.01 7.47 -1.28
C SER A 61 3.82 7.40 -2.24
N ASN A 62 3.09 6.29 -2.22
CA ASN A 62 1.82 6.13 -2.89
C ASN A 62 0.69 6.69 -2.00
N ASP A 63 0.57 8.01 -1.94
CA ASP A 63 -0.26 8.70 -0.96
C ASP A 63 -1.77 8.48 -1.16
N TYR A 64 -2.20 8.46 -2.42
CA TYR A 64 -3.63 8.33 -2.73
C TYR A 64 -3.87 7.60 -4.05
N LEU A 65 -4.89 6.73 -4.06
CA LEU A 65 -5.54 6.25 -5.26
C LEU A 65 -6.99 5.93 -4.93
N ALA A 66 -7.92 6.67 -5.54
CA ALA A 66 -9.35 6.38 -5.43
C ALA A 66 -10.00 6.38 -6.81
N LEU A 67 -10.82 5.37 -7.05
CA LEU A 67 -11.66 5.25 -8.23
C LEU A 67 -13.12 5.24 -7.82
N ARG A 68 -13.98 5.83 -8.64
CA ARG A 68 -15.44 5.66 -8.53
C ARG A 68 -15.79 4.17 -8.55
N PRO A 69 -16.83 3.71 -7.84
CA PRO A 69 -17.17 2.29 -7.76
C PRO A 69 -17.31 1.59 -9.12
N ALA A 70 -17.94 2.24 -10.11
CA ALA A 70 -18.09 1.69 -11.46
C ALA A 70 -16.78 1.53 -12.26
N ALA A 71 -15.70 2.16 -11.81
CA ALA A 71 -14.37 2.07 -12.43
C ALA A 71 -13.46 1.05 -11.71
N GLN A 72 -13.85 0.54 -10.54
CA GLN A 72 -13.06 -0.44 -9.78
C GLN A 72 -13.12 -1.83 -10.42
N GLY A 73 -12.12 -2.68 -10.12
CA GLY A 73 -12.08 -4.07 -10.59
C GLY A 73 -11.83 -4.27 -12.10
N ARG A 74 -11.50 -3.19 -12.84
CA ARG A 74 -11.26 -3.23 -14.30
C ARG A 74 -9.78 -3.35 -14.70
N GLY A 75 -8.89 -3.59 -13.74
CA GLY A 75 -7.45 -3.78 -13.99
C GLY A 75 -6.59 -2.50 -14.04
N PHE A 76 -7.19 -1.31 -13.88
CA PHE A 76 -6.45 -0.04 -13.91
C PHE A 76 -5.30 0.03 -12.90
N ALA A 77 -5.57 -0.22 -11.61
CA ALA A 77 -4.57 -0.07 -10.56
C ALA A 77 -3.36 -0.99 -10.82
N THR A 78 -3.61 -2.23 -11.25
CA THR A 78 -2.55 -3.17 -11.64
C THR A 78 -1.69 -2.60 -12.76
N ALA A 79 -2.30 -2.21 -13.88
CA ALA A 79 -1.57 -1.66 -15.02
C ALA A 79 -0.79 -0.39 -14.66
N LEU A 80 -1.39 0.50 -13.84
CA LEU A 80 -0.72 1.70 -13.37
C LEU A 80 0.51 1.36 -12.53
N TYR A 81 0.38 0.48 -11.54
CA TYR A 81 1.49 0.18 -10.64
C TYR A 81 2.59 -0.65 -11.30
N ASP A 82 2.28 -1.49 -12.29
CA ASP A 82 3.29 -2.24 -13.03
C ASP A 82 4.21 -1.28 -13.82
N GLU A 83 3.64 -0.29 -14.51
CA GLU A 83 4.41 0.72 -15.24
C GLU A 83 5.15 1.69 -14.29
N LEU A 84 4.49 2.12 -13.20
CA LEU A 84 5.13 2.98 -12.21
C LEU A 84 6.34 2.30 -11.55
N GLU A 85 6.27 1.00 -11.26
CA GLU A 85 7.40 0.27 -10.70
C GLU A 85 8.60 0.25 -11.68
N ILE A 86 8.35 0.01 -12.98
CA ILE A 86 9.39 0.08 -14.02
C ILE A 86 10.03 1.47 -14.04
N TYR A 87 9.21 2.52 -13.99
CA TYR A 87 9.70 3.89 -13.95
C TYR A 87 10.54 4.15 -12.68
N TYR A 88 10.05 3.77 -11.51
CA TYR A 88 10.74 3.98 -10.23
C TYR A 88 12.10 3.28 -10.19
N ARG A 89 12.19 2.04 -10.70
CA ARG A 89 13.48 1.33 -10.83
C ARG A 89 14.44 2.06 -11.75
N ARG A 90 13.98 2.57 -12.89
CA ARG A 90 14.82 3.35 -13.82
C ARG A 90 15.28 4.69 -13.25
N SER A 91 14.48 5.26 -12.36
CA SER A 91 14.77 6.52 -11.67
C SER A 91 15.54 6.34 -10.36
N GLU A 92 16.09 5.14 -10.11
CA GLU A 92 16.91 4.81 -8.93
C GLU A 92 16.19 5.09 -7.60
N VAL A 93 14.86 4.92 -7.58
CA VAL A 93 14.08 4.91 -6.34
C VAL A 93 14.52 3.71 -5.51
N ASP A 94 14.76 3.93 -4.22
CA ASP A 94 15.18 2.87 -3.29
C ASP A 94 13.98 2.14 -2.69
N VAL A 95 12.91 2.87 -2.32
CA VAL A 95 11.78 2.32 -1.58
C VAL A 95 10.47 2.96 -2.03
N ILE A 96 9.44 2.14 -2.23
CA ILE A 96 8.05 2.59 -2.32
C ILE A 96 7.40 2.49 -0.95
N LYS A 97 6.72 3.53 -0.49
CA LYS A 97 5.93 3.55 0.75
C LYS A 97 4.44 3.59 0.47
N VAL A 98 3.65 2.97 1.35
CA VAL A 98 2.19 3.05 1.36
C VAL A 98 1.69 3.28 2.78
N HIS A 99 0.60 4.05 2.91
CA HIS A 99 -0.28 3.99 4.08
C HIS A 99 -1.61 3.41 3.63
N ALA A 100 -1.88 2.18 4.04
CA ALA A 100 -2.97 1.39 3.50
C ALA A 100 -4.32 1.70 4.18
N ALA A 101 -4.74 2.97 4.22
CA ALA A 101 -5.90 3.39 5.00
C ALA A 101 -7.27 3.37 4.27
N LEU A 102 -7.26 3.16 2.95
CA LEU A 102 -8.49 3.08 2.17
C LEU A 102 -9.11 1.68 2.29
N GLN A 103 -10.44 1.57 2.17
CA GLN A 103 -11.21 0.34 2.42
C GLN A 103 -10.63 -0.94 1.79
N ASN A 104 -10.09 -0.88 0.56
CA ASN A 104 -9.48 -2.03 -0.10
C ASN A 104 -7.94 -1.96 -0.16
N GLY A 105 -7.34 -0.88 0.35
CA GLY A 105 -5.91 -0.62 0.29
C GLY A 105 -5.11 -1.67 1.06
N GLY A 106 -5.53 -1.99 2.29
CA GLY A 106 -4.83 -2.95 3.14
C GLY A 106 -4.62 -4.31 2.48
N TYR A 107 -5.69 -4.90 1.92
CA TYR A 107 -5.60 -6.16 1.18
C TYR A 107 -4.81 -6.02 -0.12
N ALA A 108 -5.06 -4.97 -0.92
CA ALA A 108 -4.45 -4.81 -2.23
C ALA A 108 -2.92 -4.68 -2.14
N TRP A 109 -2.41 -3.86 -1.21
CA TRP A 109 -0.98 -3.66 -1.03
C TRP A 109 -0.27 -4.90 -0.49
N ALA A 110 -0.87 -5.56 0.49
CA ALA A 110 -0.37 -6.82 1.02
C ALA A 110 -0.23 -7.87 -0.08
N ARG A 111 -1.26 -8.04 -0.91
CA ARG A 111 -1.25 -8.99 -2.04
C ARG A 111 -0.23 -8.66 -3.12
N ARG A 112 0.14 -7.37 -3.27
CA ARG A 112 1.17 -6.92 -4.20
C ARG A 112 2.60 -7.16 -3.68
N GLY A 113 2.75 -7.56 -2.42
CA GLY A 113 4.05 -7.94 -1.84
C GLY A 113 4.72 -6.84 -1.03
N PHE A 114 3.98 -5.79 -0.66
CA PHE A 114 4.46 -4.84 0.35
C PHE A 114 4.59 -5.56 1.69
N ASP A 115 5.66 -5.23 2.41
CA ASP A 115 5.92 -5.71 3.76
C ASP A 115 5.84 -4.56 4.77
N TRP A 116 5.93 -4.85 6.06
CA TRP A 116 5.87 -3.85 7.12
C TRP A 116 6.93 -2.76 6.95
N ASP A 117 6.55 -1.49 7.11
CA ASP A 117 7.54 -0.42 7.29
C ASP A 117 8.22 -0.59 8.66
N PRO A 118 9.52 -0.91 8.73
CA PRO A 118 10.23 -1.12 9.99
C PRO A 118 10.24 0.13 10.89
N ARG A 119 10.06 1.32 10.32
CA ARG A 119 10.00 2.58 11.08
C ARG A 119 8.62 2.87 11.65
N GLU A 120 7.59 2.11 11.25
CA GLU A 120 6.18 2.28 11.64
C GLU A 120 5.54 0.95 12.12
N LEU A 121 6.36 0.02 12.62
CA LEU A 121 5.92 -1.30 13.08
C LEU A 121 4.90 -1.19 14.20
N TRP A 122 5.18 -0.37 15.22
CA TRP A 122 4.29 -0.19 16.36
C TRP A 122 2.89 0.23 15.94
N ALA A 123 2.81 1.25 15.07
CA ALA A 123 1.55 1.78 14.58
C ALA A 123 0.79 0.71 13.78
N SER A 124 1.50 0.04 12.85
CA SER A 124 0.91 -1.03 12.03
C SER A 124 0.39 -2.20 12.87
N PHE A 125 1.16 -2.67 13.86
CA PHE A 125 0.75 -3.78 14.72
C PHE A 125 -0.39 -3.38 15.65
N SER A 126 -0.36 -2.15 16.18
CA SER A 126 -1.46 -1.59 16.96
C SER A 126 -2.77 -1.59 16.16
N ASP A 127 -2.74 -1.04 14.94
CA ASP A 127 -3.94 -0.91 14.09
C ASP A 127 -4.49 -2.27 13.64
N ILE A 128 -3.61 -3.21 13.28
CA ILE A 128 -4.03 -4.56 12.89
C ILE A 128 -4.61 -5.33 14.08
N ARG A 129 -4.02 -5.21 15.27
CA ARG A 129 -4.59 -5.83 16.49
C ARG A 129 -5.94 -5.22 16.86
N ALA A 130 -6.10 -3.90 16.71
CA ALA A 130 -7.39 -3.25 16.91
C ALA A 130 -8.44 -3.81 15.94
N ARG A 131 -8.10 -3.93 14.65
CA ARG A 131 -8.98 -4.56 13.64
C ARG A 131 -9.33 -6.01 13.97
N ILE A 132 -8.37 -6.79 14.46
CA ILE A 132 -8.62 -8.17 14.92
C ILE A 132 -9.62 -8.17 16.08
N SER A 133 -9.46 -7.27 17.05
CA SER A 133 -10.39 -7.16 18.18
C SER A 133 -11.82 -6.89 17.71
N GLU A 134 -12.01 -5.98 16.75
CA GLU A 134 -13.34 -5.70 16.16
C GLU A 134 -13.97 -6.96 15.54
N LEU A 135 -13.18 -7.76 14.82
CA LEU A 135 -13.66 -9.00 14.20
C LEU A 135 -13.95 -10.10 15.22
N ILE A 136 -13.23 -10.14 16.33
CA ILE A 136 -13.49 -11.06 17.44
C ILE A 136 -14.82 -10.72 18.13
N ASP A 137 -15.11 -9.42 18.29
CA ASP A 137 -16.35 -8.94 18.91
C ASP A 137 -17.57 -9.07 17.98
N ASP A 138 -17.36 -9.24 16.67
CA ASP A 138 -18.42 -9.48 15.70
C ASP A 138 -19.04 -10.89 15.87
N HIS A 139 -20.35 -10.92 16.11
CA HIS A 139 -21.13 -12.16 16.28
C HIS A 139 -21.36 -12.94 14.98
N THR A 140 -21.09 -12.33 13.82
CA THR A 140 -21.21 -12.96 12.50
C THR A 140 -19.96 -13.75 12.12
N VAL A 141 -18.81 -13.44 12.74
CA VAL A 141 -17.55 -14.17 12.55
C VAL A 141 -17.61 -15.48 13.32
N ALA A 142 -17.19 -16.58 12.68
CA ALA A 142 -17.22 -17.89 13.29
C ALA A 142 -16.17 -18.04 14.40
N GLU A 143 -16.49 -18.80 15.45
CA GLU A 143 -15.58 -19.04 16.58
C GLU A 143 -14.26 -19.69 16.15
N GLU A 144 -14.26 -20.50 15.09
CA GLU A 144 -13.02 -21.05 14.52
C GLU A 144 -12.13 -19.95 13.92
N ASP A 145 -12.72 -18.97 13.24
CA ASP A 145 -12.02 -17.85 12.62
C ASP A 145 -11.49 -16.89 13.68
N LYS A 146 -12.27 -16.64 14.74
CA LYS A 146 -11.81 -15.83 15.90
C LYS A 146 -10.55 -16.42 16.52
N ARG A 147 -10.47 -17.75 16.66
CA ARG A 147 -9.24 -18.41 17.15
C ARG A 147 -8.06 -18.26 16.20
N VAL A 148 -8.28 -18.22 14.88
CA VAL A 148 -7.22 -17.92 13.91
C VAL A 148 -6.72 -16.49 14.12
N LEU A 149 -7.65 -15.53 14.21
CA LEU A 149 -7.34 -14.12 14.41
C LEU A 149 -6.60 -13.85 15.73
N SER A 150 -7.04 -14.45 16.85
CA SER A 150 -6.35 -14.31 18.14
C SER A 150 -4.90 -14.80 18.08
N ARG A 151 -4.63 -15.95 17.46
CA ARG A 151 -3.26 -16.45 17.29
C ARG A 151 -2.38 -15.51 16.47
N ILE A 152 -2.97 -14.79 15.53
CA ILE A 152 -2.25 -13.79 14.73
C ILE A 152 -1.95 -12.55 15.58
N ALA A 153 -2.93 -12.07 16.35
CA ALA A 153 -2.72 -10.93 17.24
C ALA A 153 -1.59 -11.19 18.26
N ASP A 154 -1.50 -12.41 18.79
CA ASP A 154 -0.43 -12.82 19.72
C ASP A 154 0.97 -12.80 19.09
N ARG A 155 1.07 -12.99 17.76
CA ARG A 155 2.34 -12.96 17.02
C ARG A 155 2.76 -11.56 16.60
N LEU A 156 1.86 -10.59 16.59
CA LEU A 156 2.15 -9.20 16.23
C LEU A 156 2.69 -8.47 17.47
N ASP A 157 3.91 -8.82 17.89
CA ASP A 157 4.64 -8.18 18.99
C ASP A 157 6.00 -7.70 18.49
N GLU A 158 6.16 -6.38 18.36
CA GLU A 158 7.43 -5.76 17.94
C GLU A 158 8.60 -6.04 18.87
N ASN A 159 8.33 -6.46 20.11
CA ASN A 159 9.36 -6.81 21.08
C ASN A 159 9.78 -8.27 20.98
N ASP A 160 9.19 -9.05 20.07
CA ASP A 160 9.60 -10.43 19.83
C ASP A 160 11.07 -10.44 19.35
N PRO A 161 11.99 -11.02 20.13
CA PRO A 161 13.40 -11.07 19.76
C PRO A 161 13.66 -11.90 18.50
N GLY A 162 12.74 -12.79 18.12
CA GLY A 162 12.84 -13.60 16.90
C GLY A 162 12.45 -12.85 15.64
N GLN A 163 11.68 -11.76 15.75
CA GLN A 163 11.11 -10.99 14.63
C GLN A 163 10.39 -11.87 13.58
N ASP A 164 9.84 -13.02 13.99
CA ASP A 164 9.12 -13.97 13.12
C ASP A 164 7.63 -13.60 13.02
N TRP A 165 7.39 -12.33 12.69
CA TRP A 165 6.07 -11.77 12.54
C TRP A 165 5.42 -12.24 11.24
N PRO A 166 4.10 -12.47 11.21
CA PRO A 166 3.43 -12.70 9.94
C PRO A 166 3.54 -11.45 9.06
N THR A 167 3.94 -11.64 7.80
CA THR A 167 3.98 -10.56 6.80
C THR A 167 2.56 -10.12 6.44
N PRO A 168 2.35 -8.88 5.94
CA PRO A 168 1.05 -8.45 5.44
C PRO A 168 0.49 -9.40 4.37
N ASN A 169 1.36 -9.96 3.52
CA ASN A 169 0.94 -10.91 2.49
C ASN A 169 0.41 -12.23 3.07
N GLU A 170 1.03 -12.72 4.14
CA GLU A 170 0.53 -13.89 4.89
C GLU A 170 -0.80 -13.58 5.57
N LEU A 171 -0.95 -12.40 6.18
CA LEU A 171 -2.22 -11.95 6.72
C LEU A 171 -3.33 -11.92 5.65
N ALA A 172 -3.03 -11.39 4.47
CA ALA A 172 -3.96 -11.36 3.34
C ALA A 172 -4.27 -12.75 2.74
N ARG A 173 -3.50 -13.79 3.11
CA ARG A 173 -3.71 -15.19 2.71
C ARG A 173 -4.38 -16.04 3.77
N LEU A 174 -4.67 -15.47 4.94
CA LEU A 174 -5.36 -16.21 6.00
C LEU A 174 -6.67 -16.77 5.48
N SER A 175 -6.96 -17.99 5.90
CA SER A 175 -8.21 -18.68 5.66
C SER A 175 -8.58 -19.44 6.91
N GLY A 176 -9.88 -19.64 7.10
CA GLY A 176 -10.42 -20.49 8.15
C GLY A 176 -11.69 -21.14 7.67
N LYS A 177 -12.76 -21.03 8.45
CA LYS A 177 -14.11 -21.37 8.01
C LYS A 177 -14.60 -20.38 6.96
N ASP A 178 -14.30 -19.09 7.12
CA ASP A 178 -14.31 -18.14 6.03
C ASP A 178 -13.06 -18.35 5.14
N PRO A 179 -13.21 -18.81 3.88
CA PRO A 179 -12.07 -18.93 2.97
C PRO A 179 -11.44 -17.57 2.63
N ASP A 180 -12.16 -16.47 2.81
CA ASP A 180 -11.72 -15.10 2.54
C ASP A 180 -11.31 -14.34 3.83
N LEU A 181 -11.06 -15.04 4.95
CA LEU A 181 -10.74 -14.44 6.25
C LEU A 181 -9.63 -13.38 6.18
N GLY A 182 -8.55 -13.64 5.44
CA GLY A 182 -7.44 -12.70 5.25
C GLY A 182 -7.85 -11.44 4.48
N ARG A 183 -8.79 -11.56 3.54
CA ARG A 183 -9.39 -10.40 2.87
C ARG A 183 -10.28 -9.62 3.83
N THR A 184 -11.09 -10.30 4.64
CA THR A 184 -11.95 -9.68 5.67
C THR A 184 -11.14 -8.91 6.71
N LEU A 185 -9.98 -9.46 7.12
CA LEU A 185 -9.03 -8.80 8.02
C LEU A 185 -8.38 -7.57 7.37
N MET A 186 -7.80 -7.75 6.18
CA MET A 186 -6.98 -6.71 5.55
C MET A 186 -7.79 -5.64 4.82
N ALA A 187 -9.06 -5.89 4.51
CA ALA A 187 -9.97 -4.86 4.02
C ALA A 187 -10.40 -3.96 5.19
N GLY A 188 -10.13 -2.66 5.07
CA GLY A 188 -10.42 -1.67 6.09
C GLY A 188 -9.44 -1.63 7.25
N SER A 189 -8.37 -2.43 7.23
CA SER A 189 -7.25 -2.24 8.16
C SER A 189 -6.38 -1.06 7.74
N ASN A 190 -5.73 -0.43 8.70
CA ASN A 190 -4.67 0.55 8.47
C ASN A 190 -3.32 -0.11 8.77
N TRP A 191 -2.33 0.14 7.93
CA TRP A 191 -0.93 -0.22 8.19
C TRP A 191 0.00 0.52 7.24
N TYR A 192 1.28 0.58 7.62
CA TYR A 192 2.34 1.22 6.85
C TYR A 192 3.20 0.15 6.20
N GLY A 193 3.39 0.27 4.88
CA GLY A 193 4.08 -0.73 4.09
C GLY A 193 5.22 -0.15 3.26
N VAL A 194 6.24 -0.99 3.03
CA VAL A 194 7.36 -0.70 2.15
C VAL A 194 7.52 -1.77 1.07
N PHE A 195 8.07 -1.35 -0.07
CA PHE A 195 8.52 -2.25 -1.13
C PHE A 195 9.90 -1.78 -1.63
N PRO A 196 10.98 -2.48 -1.27
CA PRO A 196 12.33 -2.16 -1.74
C PRO A 196 12.48 -2.35 -3.26
N LEU A 197 13.18 -1.41 -3.92
CA LEU A 197 13.49 -1.47 -5.35
C LEU A 197 14.99 -1.55 -5.66
N SER A 198 15.85 -1.26 -4.67
CA SER A 198 17.31 -1.28 -4.79
C SER A 198 17.96 -2.07 -3.64
N ASP A 199 19.24 -2.43 -3.79
CA ASP A 199 20.03 -3.06 -2.72
C ASP A 199 20.10 -2.17 -1.47
N LYS A 200 20.20 -0.85 -1.66
CA LYS A 200 20.13 0.12 -0.56
C LYS A 200 18.77 0.02 0.13
N GLY A 201 17.68 0.03 -0.64
CA GLY A 201 16.31 -0.07 -0.13
C GLY A 201 16.04 -1.32 0.73
N LEU A 202 16.77 -2.42 0.54
CA LEU A 202 16.66 -3.62 1.39
C LEU A 202 17.10 -3.38 2.84
N SER A 203 17.97 -2.38 3.06
CA SER A 203 18.44 -1.95 4.40
C SER A 203 17.58 -0.84 5.02
N TYR A 204 16.48 -0.45 4.36
CA TYR A 204 15.64 0.64 4.82
C TYR A 204 15.11 0.38 6.24
N GLY A 205 15.45 1.28 7.17
CA GLY A 205 15.01 1.22 8.57
C GLY A 205 15.74 0.20 9.44
N THR A 206 16.79 -0.45 8.93
CA THR A 206 17.69 -1.32 9.71
C THR A 206 19.07 -0.72 9.98
N ASP A 207 19.36 0.44 9.37
CA ASP A 207 20.62 1.20 9.52
C ASP A 207 20.67 2.11 10.75
#